data_AF-A0A7S1S2G3-F1
#
_entry.id   AF-A0A7S1S2G3-F1
#
_cell.length_a   1.000
_cell.length_b   1.000
_cell.length_c   1.000
_cell.angle_alpha   90.00
_cell.angle_beta   90.00
_cell.angle_gamma   90.00
#
_symmetry.space_group_name_H-M   'P 1'
#
loop_
_entity.id
_entity.type
_entity.pdbx_description
1 polymer ?
#
loop_
_entity_poly.entity_id
_entity_poly.type
_entity_poly.pdbx_seq_one_letter_code
_entity_poly.pdbx_strand_id
1 'polypeptide(L)'
;AAAVLAAAALAAGHWAWAAPEPSSLLGTAARPMRRGVAVARAAEGKEGERTDEDRLAFMDSPLGQVVGVIAKALSSGPLNDAKIWFAKSQAGEYDEAATSAKLEKYISDNKVVVFSYAKCPFCIKAKRELDDMGADYLPVDLDQMGDEGMQLRAELAKKTSRTSMPNIFVAGKGIGGCNDGPGMMTLKKEGKLVPMLEAAGALR
;
A
#
# COMPACT_ATOMS: atom_id res chain seq x y z
N ALA A 1 -14.64 -12.45 -66.67
CA ALA A 1 -14.82 -13.92 -66.62
C ALA A 1 -14.10 -14.41 -65.36
N ALA A 2 -14.86 -14.75 -64.31
CA ALA A 2 -15.16 -16.14 -63.88
C ALA A 2 -13.90 -16.86 -63.36
N ALA A 3 -13.82 -17.51 -62.21
CA ALA A 3 -14.76 -17.85 -61.14
C ALA A 3 -13.90 -18.17 -59.89
N VAL A 4 -14.28 -17.74 -58.70
CA VAL A 4 -14.77 -18.58 -57.59
C VAL A 4 -14.04 -19.93 -57.45
N LEU A 5 -13.30 -20.10 -56.36
CA LEU A 5 -13.36 -21.30 -55.52
C LEU A 5 -12.80 -21.01 -54.13
N ALA A 6 -13.68 -21.11 -53.14
CA ALA A 6 -13.39 -21.11 -51.72
C ALA A 6 -13.22 -22.56 -51.24
N ALA A 7 -12.29 -22.78 -50.29
CA ALA A 7 -12.32 -23.84 -49.28
C ALA A 7 -11.26 -23.45 -48.23
N ALA A 8 -11.61 -22.97 -47.03
CA ALA A 8 -12.28 -23.63 -45.92
C ALA A 8 -11.46 -24.77 -45.28
N ALA A 9 -10.72 -24.36 -44.24
CA ALA A 9 -10.79 -24.88 -42.88
C ALA A 9 -9.95 -26.11 -42.44
N LEU A 10 -9.58 -26.00 -41.15
CA LEU A 10 -9.17 -27.01 -40.18
C LEU A 10 -7.70 -27.45 -40.25
N ALA A 11 -7.03 -27.76 -39.14
CA ALA A 11 -7.07 -27.41 -37.73
C ALA A 11 -5.94 -28.26 -37.13
N ALA A 12 -5.18 -27.65 -36.20
CA ALA A 12 -4.42 -28.28 -35.11
C ALA A 12 -3.77 -29.65 -35.35
N GLY A 13 -2.44 -29.64 -35.41
CA GLY A 13 -1.61 -30.83 -35.39
C GLY A 13 -1.84 -31.71 -34.14
N HIS A 14 -2.25 -32.94 -34.44
CA HIS A 14 -1.63 -34.20 -34.02
C HIS A 14 -0.67 -34.15 -32.82
N TRP A 15 -1.16 -34.58 -31.65
CA TRP A 15 -0.36 -35.34 -30.69
C TRP A 15 -1.14 -36.64 -30.43
N ALA A 16 -0.67 -37.72 -31.02
CA ALA A 16 -1.18 -39.05 -30.76
C ALA A 16 -0.23 -39.79 -29.84
N TRP A 17 -0.77 -40.81 -29.18
CA TRP A 17 -0.14 -41.91 -28.45
C TRP A 17 0.16 -41.66 -26.96
N ALA A 18 -0.23 -42.50 -26.01
CA ALA A 18 -1.19 -43.61 -25.92
C ALA A 18 -1.28 -43.96 -24.41
N ALA A 19 -2.47 -44.31 -23.93
CA ALA A 19 -2.63 -45.03 -22.65
C ALA A 19 -2.28 -46.52 -22.83
N PRO A 20 -1.98 -47.25 -21.75
CA PRO A 20 -3.05 -48.10 -21.22
C PRO A 20 -3.11 -48.20 -19.67
N GLU A 21 -4.33 -48.22 -19.15
CA GLU A 21 -4.77 -48.85 -17.89
C GLU A 21 -4.72 -50.40 -18.05
N PRO A 22 -4.61 -51.27 -17.01
CA PRO A 22 -5.64 -51.35 -15.95
C PRO A 22 -5.23 -51.88 -14.54
N SER A 23 -6.05 -51.47 -13.57
CA SER A 23 -6.66 -52.24 -12.47
C SER A 23 -5.81 -53.11 -11.52
N SER A 24 -5.98 -52.79 -10.22
CA SER A 24 -6.49 -53.67 -9.15
C SER A 24 -5.65 -53.75 -7.86
N LEU A 25 -6.30 -53.26 -6.79
CA LEU A 25 -6.51 -53.89 -5.48
C LEU A 25 -5.34 -54.28 -4.56
N LEU A 26 -5.49 -53.75 -3.34
CA LEU A 26 -5.16 -54.30 -2.01
C LEU A 26 -3.67 -54.40 -1.61
N GLY A 27 -3.35 -53.75 -0.49
CA GLY A 27 -2.12 -54.07 0.26
C GLY A 27 -1.66 -53.02 1.25
N THR A 28 -2.32 -52.98 2.39
CA THR A 28 -1.94 -52.38 3.68
C THR A 28 -0.42 -52.26 3.93
N ALA A 29 0.07 -51.05 4.16
CA ALA A 29 1.32 -50.83 4.90
C ALA A 29 1.29 -49.46 5.59
N ALA A 30 1.18 -49.49 6.92
CA ALA A 30 1.25 -48.34 7.80
C ALA A 30 2.55 -47.56 7.58
N ARG A 31 2.44 -46.28 7.20
CA ARG A 31 3.56 -45.34 7.25
C ARG A 31 3.59 -44.66 8.62
N PRO A 32 4.75 -44.62 9.30
CA PRO A 32 4.87 -43.99 10.60
C PRO A 32 4.58 -42.48 10.48
N MET A 33 3.66 -42.06 11.34
CA MET A 33 3.29 -40.70 11.70
C MET A 33 4.55 -39.84 11.84
N ARG A 34 4.83 -38.98 10.86
CA ARG A 34 5.74 -37.85 11.10
C ARG A 34 5.02 -36.96 12.09
N ARG A 35 5.61 -36.82 13.30
CA ARG A 35 5.23 -35.84 14.32
C ARG A 35 5.14 -34.47 13.67
N GLY A 36 3.93 -34.10 13.23
CA GLY A 36 3.57 -32.70 13.08
C GLY A 36 3.66 -32.11 14.48
N VAL A 37 4.47 -31.08 14.64
CA VAL A 37 4.40 -30.21 15.80
C VAL A 37 2.96 -29.72 15.83
N ALA A 38 2.19 -30.20 16.81
CA ALA A 38 0.92 -29.63 17.14
C ALA A 38 1.18 -28.18 17.54
N VAL A 39 0.95 -27.25 16.61
CA VAL A 39 0.70 -25.86 16.97
C VAL A 39 -0.65 -25.90 17.65
N ALA A 40 -0.61 -26.09 18.97
CA ALA A 40 -1.76 -25.95 19.82
C ALA A 40 -2.38 -24.59 19.47
N ARG A 41 -3.61 -24.65 18.94
CA ARG A 41 -4.49 -23.52 18.80
C ARG A 41 -4.80 -23.07 20.22
N ALA A 42 -3.95 -22.20 20.75
CA ALA A 42 -4.20 -21.52 22.01
C ALA A 42 -5.45 -20.69 21.81
N ALA A 43 -6.43 -21.00 22.64
CA ALA A 43 -7.70 -20.34 22.74
C ALA A 43 -7.52 -18.83 22.94
N GLU A 44 -8.23 -18.08 22.10
CA GLU A 44 -8.99 -16.87 22.43
C GLU A 44 -8.49 -16.08 23.65
N GLY A 45 -7.55 -15.17 23.40
CA GLY A 45 -7.32 -13.98 24.21
C GLY A 45 -7.92 -12.78 23.48
N LYS A 46 -8.99 -12.22 24.07
CA LYS A 46 -9.83 -11.12 23.57
C LYS A 46 -9.09 -10.09 22.69
N GLU A 47 -9.54 -10.02 21.45
CA GLU A 47 -9.48 -8.83 20.60
C GLU A 47 -10.08 -7.64 21.36
N GLY A 48 -9.24 -6.64 21.62
CA GLY A 48 -9.68 -5.26 21.73
C GLY A 48 -9.23 -4.58 20.45
N GLU A 49 -10.07 -4.56 19.43
CA GLU A 49 -9.90 -3.69 18.27
C GLU A 49 -9.87 -2.25 18.82
N ARG A 50 -8.67 -1.73 19.09
CA ARG A 50 -8.48 -0.35 19.54
C ARG A 50 -9.12 0.54 18.49
N THR A 51 -10.07 1.39 18.87
CA THR A 51 -10.79 2.23 17.92
C THR A 51 -9.84 3.28 17.34
N ASP A 52 -10.19 3.85 16.20
CA ASP A 52 -9.44 4.95 15.62
C ASP A 52 -9.40 6.17 16.55
N GLU A 53 -10.42 6.33 17.39
CA GLU A 53 -10.50 7.35 18.42
C GLU A 53 -9.49 7.11 19.55
N ASP A 54 -9.38 5.87 20.03
CA ASP A 54 -8.37 5.50 21.04
C ASP A 54 -6.94 5.73 20.54
N ARG A 55 -6.72 5.48 19.25
CA ARG A 55 -5.43 5.74 18.58
C ARG A 55 -5.11 7.24 18.51
N LEU A 56 -6.10 8.06 18.18
CA LEU A 56 -5.96 9.52 18.16
C LEU A 56 -5.71 10.08 19.58
N ALA A 57 -6.43 9.57 20.58
CA ALA A 57 -6.26 9.96 21.97
C ALA A 57 -4.84 9.69 22.49
N PHE A 58 -4.21 8.58 22.09
CA PHE A 58 -2.82 8.30 22.44
C PHE A 58 -1.84 9.31 21.82
N MET A 59 -2.06 9.74 20.57
CA MET A 59 -1.20 10.72 19.91
C MET A 59 -1.25 12.11 20.53
N ASP A 60 -2.43 12.53 20.98
CA ASP A 60 -2.62 13.83 21.61
C ASP A 60 -2.15 13.82 23.09
N SER A 61 -1.74 12.67 23.61
CA SER A 61 -1.11 12.55 24.93
C SER A 61 0.33 13.10 24.96
N PRO A 62 0.82 13.59 26.12
CA PRO A 62 2.20 14.06 26.27
C PRO A 62 3.26 13.01 25.88
N LEU A 63 2.98 11.73 26.12
CA LEU A 63 3.87 10.62 25.75
C LEU A 63 3.91 10.41 24.24
N GLY A 64 2.75 10.49 23.56
CA GLY A 64 2.64 10.38 22.11
C GLY A 64 3.44 11.47 21.38
N GLN A 65 3.47 12.68 21.94
CA GLN A 65 4.26 13.77 21.39
C GLN A 65 5.77 13.54 21.48
N VAL A 66 6.27 12.99 22.60
CA VAL A 66 7.70 12.68 22.77
C VAL A 66 8.17 11.61 21.77
N VAL A 67 7.37 10.56 21.56
CA VAL A 67 7.67 9.54 20.54
C VAL A 67 7.71 10.15 19.14
N GLY A 68 6.80 11.09 18.84
CA GLY A 68 6.80 11.83 17.59
C GLY A 68 8.07 12.64 17.35
N VAL A 69 8.62 13.28 18.39
CA VAL A 69 9.87 14.07 18.30
C VAL A 69 11.08 13.18 18.00
N ILE A 70 11.18 12.00 18.62
CA ILE A 70 12.29 11.06 18.37
C ILE A 70 12.23 10.51 16.95
N ALA A 71 11.04 10.13 16.47
CA ALA A 71 10.84 9.69 15.10
C ALA A 71 11.25 10.78 14.08
N LYS A 72 10.95 12.04 14.39
CA LYS A 72 11.31 13.21 13.58
C LYS A 72 12.82 13.42 13.52
N ALA A 73 13.51 13.40 14.66
CA ALA A 73 14.97 13.58 14.73
C ALA A 73 15.73 12.49 13.95
N LEU A 74 15.22 11.26 13.92
CA LEU A 74 15.81 10.17 13.15
C LEU A 74 15.57 10.29 11.63
N SER A 75 14.67 11.16 11.17
CA SER A 75 14.23 11.24 9.76
C SER A 75 15.04 12.20 8.87
N SER A 76 15.80 13.15 9.43
CA SER A 76 16.36 14.28 8.69
C SER A 76 17.90 14.28 8.49
N GLY A 77 18.56 13.12 8.61
CA GLY A 77 20.02 13.01 8.48
C GLY A 77 20.50 12.10 7.33
N PRO A 78 21.82 11.88 7.17
CA PRO A 78 22.43 10.95 6.19
C PRO A 78 21.99 9.47 6.33
N LEU A 79 21.09 9.19 7.28
CA LEU A 79 20.34 7.95 7.42
C LEU A 79 19.17 7.82 6.43
N ASN A 80 18.80 8.88 5.71
CA ASN A 80 17.64 8.86 4.82
C ASN A 80 17.90 8.00 3.57
N ASP A 81 19.10 8.07 3.00
CA ASP A 81 19.49 7.22 1.86
C ASP A 81 19.59 5.74 2.26
N ALA A 82 20.11 5.47 3.46
CA ALA A 82 20.13 4.14 4.03
C ALA A 82 18.70 3.60 4.25
N LYS A 83 17.75 4.45 4.69
CA LYS A 83 16.34 4.08 4.87
C LYS A 83 15.62 3.83 3.55
N ILE A 84 15.91 4.61 2.51
CA ILE A 84 15.39 4.37 1.15
C ILE A 84 15.95 3.03 0.62
N TRP A 85 17.22 2.75 0.85
CA TRP A 85 17.82 1.45 0.55
C TRP A 85 17.13 0.30 1.31
N PHE A 86 16.83 0.47 2.61
CA PHE A 86 16.07 -0.52 3.38
C PHE A 86 14.63 -0.71 2.87
N ALA A 87 13.98 0.35 2.37
CA ALA A 87 12.67 0.24 1.76
C ALA A 87 12.73 -0.53 0.43
N LYS A 88 13.74 -0.27 -0.41
CA LYS A 88 13.98 -1.02 -1.65
C LYS A 88 14.30 -2.49 -1.37
N SER A 89 15.12 -2.77 -0.36
CA SER A 89 15.45 -4.14 0.04
C SER A 89 14.22 -4.95 0.45
N GLN A 90 13.27 -4.33 1.14
CA GLN A 90 12.00 -4.97 1.52
C GLN A 90 11.03 -5.19 0.35
N ALA A 91 11.15 -4.42 -0.73
CA ALA A 91 10.31 -4.55 -1.92
C ALA A 91 10.74 -5.68 -2.87
N GLY A 92 11.92 -6.29 -2.64
CA GLY A 92 12.46 -7.34 -3.51
C GLY A 92 12.85 -6.84 -4.90
N GLU A 93 12.88 -7.76 -5.88
CA GLU A 93 13.13 -7.44 -7.28
C GLU A 93 11.79 -7.10 -7.95
N TYR A 94 11.66 -5.88 -8.49
CA TYR A 94 10.44 -5.40 -9.14
C TYR A 94 10.78 -4.44 -10.29
N ASP A 95 9.78 -4.21 -11.15
CA ASP A 95 9.90 -3.24 -12.25
C ASP A 95 9.73 -1.81 -11.70
N GLU A 96 10.85 -1.14 -11.40
CA GLU A 96 10.87 0.25 -10.91
C GLU A 96 10.14 1.21 -11.86
N ALA A 97 10.23 0.99 -13.18
CA ALA A 97 9.62 1.86 -14.18
C ALA A 97 8.09 1.70 -14.19
N ALA A 98 7.59 0.45 -14.14
CA ALA A 98 6.16 0.19 -14.07
C ALA A 98 5.55 0.71 -12.75
N THR A 99 6.23 0.49 -11.62
CA THR A 99 5.75 0.94 -10.31
C THR A 99 5.76 2.46 -10.17
N SER A 100 6.81 3.13 -10.64
CA SER A 100 6.85 4.60 -10.66
C SER A 100 5.77 5.19 -11.58
N ALA A 101 5.54 4.61 -12.76
CA ALA A 101 4.44 5.02 -13.63
C ALA A 101 3.07 4.85 -12.96
N LYS A 102 2.87 3.76 -12.21
CA LYS A 102 1.65 3.55 -11.43
C LYS A 102 1.50 4.58 -10.31
N LEU A 103 2.59 4.90 -9.61
CA LEU A 103 2.62 5.94 -8.58
C LEU A 103 2.23 7.32 -9.17
N GLU A 104 2.83 7.70 -10.30
CA GLU A 104 2.48 8.95 -10.98
C GLU A 104 1.02 8.95 -11.41
N LYS A 105 0.50 7.82 -11.91
CA LYS A 105 -0.90 7.70 -12.30
C LYS A 105 -1.86 7.98 -11.13
N TYR A 106 -1.59 7.45 -9.94
CA TYR A 106 -2.37 7.79 -8.75
C TYR A 106 -2.38 9.31 -8.52
N ILE A 107 -1.18 9.92 -8.57
CA ILE A 107 -0.96 11.34 -8.29
C ILE A 107 -1.59 12.25 -9.36
N SER A 108 -1.61 11.84 -10.64
CA SER A 108 -2.12 12.64 -11.77
C SER A 108 -3.63 12.50 -11.96
N ASP A 109 -4.18 11.31 -11.74
CA ASP A 109 -5.59 11.02 -12.02
C ASP A 109 -6.53 11.58 -10.94
N ASN A 110 -5.99 11.94 -9.76
CA ASN A 110 -6.75 12.35 -8.60
C ASN A 110 -6.35 13.74 -8.12
N LYS A 111 -7.35 14.53 -7.71
CA LYS A 111 -7.15 15.88 -7.16
C LYS A 111 -6.37 15.86 -5.85
N VAL A 112 -6.67 14.90 -5.00
CA VAL A 112 -5.98 14.67 -3.72
C VAL A 112 -5.75 13.17 -3.56
N VAL A 113 -4.52 12.80 -3.19
CA VAL A 113 -4.13 11.42 -2.91
C VAL A 113 -3.47 11.36 -1.55
N VAL A 114 -3.87 10.37 -0.75
CA VAL A 114 -3.31 10.12 0.57
C VAL A 114 -2.75 8.70 0.57
N PHE A 115 -1.42 8.58 0.49
CA PHE A 115 -0.75 7.31 0.77
C PHE A 115 -0.68 7.11 2.28
N SER A 116 -1.18 5.98 2.77
CA SER A 116 -1.36 5.71 4.19
C SER A 116 -1.09 4.25 4.57
N TYR A 117 -1.07 4.02 5.87
CA TYR A 117 -1.25 2.69 6.45
C TYR A 117 -2.55 2.64 7.24
N ALA A 118 -3.30 1.55 7.12
CA ALA A 118 -4.61 1.37 7.73
C ALA A 118 -4.57 1.57 9.26
N LYS A 119 -3.55 1.03 9.94
CA LYS A 119 -3.41 1.09 11.41
C LYS A 119 -2.53 2.24 11.91
N CYS A 120 -2.28 3.27 11.09
CA CYS A 120 -1.43 4.40 11.48
C CYS A 120 -2.26 5.58 12.01
N PRO A 121 -2.00 6.07 13.24
CA PRO A 121 -2.84 7.09 13.85
C PRO A 121 -2.69 8.47 13.17
N PHE A 122 -1.53 8.78 12.59
CA PHE A 122 -1.33 9.99 11.78
C PHE A 122 -2.08 9.95 10.45
N CYS A 123 -2.24 8.76 9.86
CA CYS A 123 -2.99 8.59 8.62
C CYS A 123 -4.48 8.77 8.86
N ILE A 124 -5.01 8.16 9.93
CA ILE A 124 -6.39 8.33 10.38
C ILE A 124 -6.68 9.80 10.62
N LYS A 125 -5.80 10.51 11.34
CA LYS A 125 -5.95 11.95 11.60
C LYS A 125 -6.00 12.76 10.31
N ALA A 126 -5.13 12.45 9.35
CA ALA A 126 -5.11 13.15 8.07
C ALA A 126 -6.40 12.94 7.24
N LYS A 127 -6.88 11.69 7.18
CA LYS A 127 -8.13 11.32 6.50
C LYS A 127 -9.33 12.04 7.12
N ARG A 128 -9.49 11.96 8.44
CA ARG A 128 -10.57 12.62 9.18
C ARG A 128 -10.64 14.12 8.93
N GLU A 129 -9.50 14.79 8.90
CA GLU A 129 -9.44 16.23 8.67
C GLU A 129 -9.83 16.62 7.24
N LEU A 130 -9.50 15.79 6.24
CA LEU A 130 -9.98 15.98 4.87
C LEU A 130 -11.49 15.74 4.78
N ASP A 131 -12.00 14.73 5.48
CA ASP A 131 -13.44 14.46 5.60
C ASP A 131 -14.19 15.63 6.27
N ASP A 132 -13.65 16.15 7.39
CA ASP A 132 -14.22 17.29 8.12
C ASP A 132 -14.25 18.57 7.26
N MET A 133 -13.33 18.71 6.31
CA MET A 133 -13.31 19.81 5.33
C MET A 133 -14.20 19.57 4.10
N GLY A 134 -14.79 18.38 3.97
CA GLY A 134 -15.58 18.00 2.79
C GLY A 134 -14.74 17.80 1.53
N ALA A 135 -13.47 17.43 1.67
CA ALA A 135 -12.57 17.23 0.54
C ALA A 135 -12.70 15.82 -0.05
N ASP A 136 -12.81 15.73 -1.38
CA ASP A 136 -12.63 14.52 -2.15
C ASP A 136 -11.16 14.12 -2.23
N TYR A 137 -10.84 12.92 -1.77
CA TYR A 137 -9.50 12.35 -1.87
C TYR A 137 -9.53 10.84 -2.12
N LEU A 138 -8.43 10.33 -2.70
CA LEU A 138 -8.18 8.90 -2.84
C LEU A 138 -7.28 8.39 -1.69
N PRO A 139 -7.79 7.56 -0.77
CA PRO A 139 -6.94 6.83 0.18
C PRO A 139 -6.26 5.64 -0.52
N VAL A 140 -4.94 5.54 -0.41
CA VAL A 140 -4.15 4.40 -0.88
C VAL A 140 -3.46 3.75 0.33
N ASP A 141 -4.05 2.69 0.85
CA ASP A 141 -3.55 1.95 2.02
C ASP A 141 -2.52 0.89 1.60
N LEU A 142 -1.25 1.28 1.65
CA LEU A 142 -0.12 0.50 1.15
C LEU A 142 0.07 -0.83 1.92
N ASP A 143 -0.26 -0.88 3.20
CA ASP A 143 -0.15 -2.09 4.02
C ASP A 143 -1.16 -3.18 3.64
N GLN A 144 -2.25 -2.80 2.96
CA GLN A 144 -3.28 -3.74 2.50
C GLN A 144 -3.01 -4.28 1.10
N MET A 145 -1.99 -3.75 0.40
CA MET A 145 -1.65 -4.12 -0.98
C MET A 145 -0.57 -5.21 -1.10
N GLY A 146 -0.07 -5.73 0.03
CA GLY A 146 1.00 -6.74 0.04
C GLY A 146 2.30 -6.23 -0.60
N ASP A 147 2.92 -7.05 -1.45
CA ASP A 147 4.20 -6.75 -2.09
C ASP A 147 4.14 -5.47 -2.95
N GLU A 148 3.01 -5.24 -3.63
CA GLU A 148 2.82 -4.04 -4.45
C GLU A 148 2.88 -2.76 -3.60
N GLY A 149 2.32 -2.81 -2.39
CA GLY A 149 2.38 -1.71 -1.45
C GLY A 149 3.79 -1.39 -0.99
N MET A 150 4.64 -2.42 -0.81
CA MET A 150 6.05 -2.25 -0.49
C MET A 150 6.83 -1.60 -1.64
N GLN A 151 6.55 -2.02 -2.89
CA GLN A 151 7.15 -1.44 -4.10
C GLN A 151 6.74 0.03 -4.26
N LEU A 152 5.45 0.34 -4.11
CA LEU A 152 4.95 1.73 -4.14
C LEU A 152 5.58 2.57 -3.04
N ARG A 153 5.74 2.03 -1.83
CA ARG A 153 6.42 2.72 -0.73
C ARG A 153 7.87 3.05 -1.08
N ALA A 154 8.58 2.13 -1.73
CA ALA A 154 9.97 2.34 -2.13
C ALA A 154 10.09 3.45 -3.19
N GLU A 155 9.26 3.44 -4.23
CA GLU A 155 9.25 4.50 -5.24
C GLU A 155 8.74 5.83 -4.67
N LEU A 156 7.79 5.81 -3.76
CA LEU A 156 7.31 7.00 -3.06
C LEU A 156 8.41 7.62 -2.19
N ALA A 157 9.21 6.79 -1.51
CA ALA A 157 10.36 7.24 -0.73
C ALA A 157 11.45 7.83 -1.62
N LYS A 158 11.69 7.26 -2.81
CA LYS A 158 12.61 7.80 -3.81
C LYS A 158 12.13 9.15 -4.38
N LYS A 159 10.83 9.31 -4.63
CA LYS A 159 10.24 10.56 -5.15
C LYS A 159 10.22 11.69 -4.12
N THR A 160 9.92 11.37 -2.87
CA THR A 160 9.66 12.39 -1.83
C THR A 160 10.78 12.52 -0.80
N SER A 161 11.78 11.65 -0.86
CA SER A 161 12.81 11.48 0.17
C SER A 161 12.22 11.27 1.57
N ARG A 162 11.03 10.66 1.66
CA ARG A 162 10.31 10.41 2.91
C ARG A 162 9.79 8.99 2.96
N THR A 163 10.10 8.29 4.03
CA THR A 163 9.62 6.93 4.30
C THR A 163 8.48 6.89 5.31
N SER A 164 8.11 8.04 5.88
CA SER A 164 7.03 8.17 6.87
C SER A 164 5.69 8.39 6.19
N MET A 165 4.66 7.73 6.71
CA MET A 165 3.26 7.94 6.31
C MET A 165 2.56 8.85 7.33
N PRO A 166 1.52 9.61 6.92
CA PRO A 166 0.98 9.68 5.56
C PRO A 166 1.90 10.45 4.59
N ASN A 167 1.72 10.25 3.30
CA ASN A 167 2.28 11.10 2.24
C ASN A 167 1.14 11.62 1.37
N ILE A 168 0.96 12.93 1.36
CA ILE A 168 -0.23 13.57 0.81
C ILE A 168 0.16 14.42 -0.40
N PHE A 169 -0.60 14.27 -1.47
CA PHE A 169 -0.46 15.02 -2.71
C PHE A 169 -1.76 15.77 -3.01
N VAL A 170 -1.63 17.03 -3.43
CA VAL A 170 -2.75 17.89 -3.85
C VAL A 170 -2.39 18.46 -5.21
N ALA A 171 -3.25 18.23 -6.22
CA ALA A 171 -3.04 18.62 -7.62
C ALA A 171 -1.63 18.24 -8.12
N GLY A 172 -1.21 16.99 -7.87
CA GLY A 172 0.11 16.48 -8.25
C GLY A 172 1.28 16.95 -7.35
N LYS A 173 1.07 17.93 -6.47
CA LYS A 173 2.12 18.48 -5.60
C LYS A 173 2.12 17.79 -4.23
N GLY A 174 3.26 17.23 -3.84
CA GLY A 174 3.46 16.67 -2.51
C GLY A 174 3.49 17.75 -1.43
N ILE A 175 2.53 17.69 -0.49
CA ILE A 175 2.50 18.57 0.69
C ILE A 175 3.18 17.93 1.91
N GLY A 176 3.53 16.65 1.83
CA GLY A 176 4.24 15.93 2.88
C GLY A 176 3.30 15.11 3.78
N GLY A 177 3.63 15.01 5.06
CA GLY A 177 2.89 14.17 6.01
C GLY A 177 1.84 14.91 6.84
N CYS A 178 1.41 14.31 7.95
CA CYS A 178 0.40 14.92 8.82
C CYS A 178 0.99 16.08 9.65
N ASN A 179 1.96 15.79 10.53
CA ASN A 179 2.54 16.76 11.47
C ASN A 179 3.98 17.20 11.10
N ASP A 180 4.58 16.54 10.11
CA ASP A 180 5.95 16.82 9.70
C ASP A 180 5.99 17.81 8.52
N GLY A 181 6.72 18.91 8.67
CA GLY A 181 6.78 20.02 7.71
C GLY A 181 7.06 19.61 6.26
N PRO A 182 6.45 20.27 5.25
CA PRO A 182 5.35 21.25 5.28
C PRO A 182 3.96 20.59 5.38
N GLY A 183 3.81 19.63 6.30
CA GLY A 183 2.67 18.74 6.41
C GLY A 183 1.30 19.42 6.56
N MET A 184 0.27 18.62 6.36
CA MET A 184 -1.12 19.04 6.26
C MET A 184 -1.59 19.89 7.44
N MET A 185 -1.22 19.52 8.68
CA MET A 185 -1.61 20.28 9.87
C MET A 185 -0.97 21.65 9.94
N THR A 186 0.27 21.77 9.44
CA THR A 186 0.96 23.06 9.35
C THR A 186 0.25 23.95 8.33
N LEU A 187 -0.07 23.42 7.14
CA LEU A 187 -0.79 24.17 6.10
C LEU A 187 -2.22 24.56 6.53
N LYS A 188 -2.89 23.73 7.33
CA LYS A 188 -4.18 24.07 7.93
C LYS A 188 -4.04 25.26 8.88
N LYS A 189 -3.06 25.24 9.78
CA LYS A 189 -2.79 26.34 10.73
C LYS A 189 -2.39 27.64 10.03
N GLU A 190 -1.66 27.53 8.92
CA GLU A 190 -1.28 28.67 8.08
C GLU A 190 -2.42 29.18 7.18
N GLY A 191 -3.58 28.52 7.16
CA GLY A 191 -4.71 28.89 6.29
C GLY A 191 -4.48 28.64 4.80
N LYS A 192 -3.43 27.88 4.43
CA LYS A 192 -3.07 27.61 3.03
C LYS A 192 -3.71 26.35 2.47
N LEU A 193 -4.09 25.40 3.34
CA LEU A 193 -4.62 24.11 2.90
C LEU A 193 -5.95 24.24 2.15
N VAL A 194 -6.90 25.01 2.68
CA VAL A 194 -8.23 25.20 2.07
C VAL A 194 -8.10 25.82 0.66
N PRO A 195 -7.38 26.94 0.45
CA PRO A 195 -7.14 27.47 -0.90
C PRO A 195 -6.50 26.47 -1.87
N MET A 196 -5.62 25.59 -1.39
CA MET A 196 -5.02 24.55 -2.23
C MET A 196 -6.04 23.48 -2.65
N LEU A 197 -6.92 23.08 -1.74
CA LEU A 197 -7.99 22.13 -2.03
C LEU A 197 -9.05 22.74 -2.97
N GLU A 198 -9.41 24.01 -2.78
CA GLU A 198 -10.29 24.76 -3.68
C GLU A 198 -9.69 24.89 -5.09
N ALA A 199 -8.42 25.27 -5.20
CA ALA A 199 -7.74 25.39 -6.48
C ALA A 199 -7.62 24.03 -7.21
N ALA A 200 -7.52 22.93 -6.46
CA ALA A 200 -7.58 21.58 -7.00
C ALA A 200 -9.01 21.13 -7.37
N GLY A 201 -10.03 21.90 -6.99
CA GLY A 201 -11.44 21.55 -7.12
C GLY A 201 -11.84 20.34 -6.27
N ALA A 202 -11.14 20.11 -5.15
CA ALA A 202 -11.33 18.94 -4.30
C ALA A 202 -12.41 19.13 -3.23
N LEU A 203 -12.86 20.35 -2.95
CA LEU A 203 -13.96 20.56 -2.00
C LEU A 203 -15.32 20.30 -2.65
N ARG A 204 -16.21 19.65 -1.90
CA ARG A 204 -17.59 19.36 -2.28
C ARG A 204 -18.56 20.48 -1.90
#